data_AF-A0AAV9IUT2-F1
#
_entry.id   AF-A0AAV9IUT2-F1
#
_cell.length_a   1.000
_cell.length_b   1.000
_cell.length_c   1.000
_cell.angle_alpha   90.00
_cell.angle_beta   90.00
_cell.angle_gamma   90.00
#
_symmetry.space_group_name_H-M   'P 1'
#
loop_
_entity.id
_entity.type
_entity.pdbx_description
1 polymer ?
#
loop_
_entity_poly.entity_id
_entity_poly.type
_entity_poly.pdbx_seq_one_letter_code
_entity_poly.pdbx_strand_id
1 'polypeptide(L)'
;MAFAPSLAVRAPQRVSLTTLLRTITARAGFIPGWPRWKRRLRQIPAGTRGGRVRCPPRRFSAGWAQEQQRQQPIDKCLTDVSATTALPRWVCCDSSGVQDVLYMQQALHMAREAFDCGEVPVGAVLVAVSEGGVATVLAAARNGVEGRHDATAHAEMECIRSACAQLGNWRLNRRGSAAADAVPWRTILYSTLEPCAMCLSALQLARVTELVYGARDMRLGAVESYMRLLQHAPPHPFHKLERVRGGVLAAESAALLRGFFRQRRRASIAEMDI
;
A
#
# COMPACT_ATOMS: atom_id res chain seq x y z
N MET A 1 -2.02 -19.97 -70.70
CA MET A 1 -2.50 -19.17 -69.56
C MET A 1 -1.80 -19.68 -68.31
N ALA A 2 -0.96 -18.86 -67.69
CA ALA A 2 0.01 -19.26 -66.67
C ALA A 2 -0.64 -19.44 -65.29
N PHE A 3 -0.29 -20.53 -64.61
CA PHE A 3 -0.57 -20.78 -63.20
C PHE A 3 0.37 -19.94 -62.33
N ALA A 4 -0.18 -19.17 -61.39
CA ALA A 4 0.58 -18.52 -60.31
C ALA A 4 0.70 -19.47 -59.11
N PRO A 5 1.89 -19.67 -58.51
CA PRO A 5 2.02 -20.44 -57.29
C PRO A 5 1.86 -19.59 -56.01
N SER A 6 1.32 -20.25 -54.99
CA SER A 6 1.10 -19.83 -53.60
C SER A 6 2.30 -19.14 -52.94
N LEU A 7 2.08 -17.96 -52.34
CA LEU A 7 3.01 -17.29 -51.43
C LEU A 7 3.08 -18.04 -50.08
N ALA A 8 4.16 -18.80 -49.88
CA ALA A 8 4.49 -19.37 -48.57
C ALA A 8 5.10 -18.28 -47.66
N VAL A 9 4.43 -17.97 -46.55
CA VAL A 9 4.98 -17.12 -45.48
C VAL A 9 6.06 -17.90 -44.74
N ARG A 10 7.33 -17.49 -44.88
CA ARG A 10 8.46 -18.04 -44.10
C ARG A 10 8.35 -17.59 -42.64
N ALA A 11 8.51 -18.54 -41.71
CA ALA A 11 8.64 -18.27 -40.28
C ALA A 11 9.87 -17.38 -39.97
N PRO A 12 9.80 -16.50 -38.95
CA PRO A 12 10.92 -15.63 -38.60
C PRO A 12 12.10 -16.46 -38.04
N GLN A 13 13.29 -16.24 -38.62
CA GLN A 13 14.53 -16.84 -38.11
C GLN A 13 14.87 -16.22 -36.74
N ARG A 14 15.21 -17.08 -35.77
CA ARG A 14 15.70 -16.64 -34.45
C ARG A 14 17.04 -15.93 -34.61
N VAL A 15 17.05 -14.61 -34.40
CA VAL A 15 18.29 -13.82 -34.33
C VAL A 15 18.82 -13.86 -32.90
N SER A 16 20.10 -14.22 -32.73
CA SER A 16 20.76 -14.24 -31.43
C SER A 16 20.84 -12.85 -30.80
N LEU A 17 20.61 -12.76 -29.48
CA LEU A 17 20.74 -11.54 -28.66
C LEU A 17 22.08 -10.82 -28.83
N THR A 18 23.15 -11.56 -29.12
CA THR A 18 24.49 -11.00 -29.39
C THR A 18 24.55 -10.16 -30.67
N THR A 19 23.76 -10.50 -31.69
CA THR A 19 23.71 -9.74 -32.94
C THR A 19 22.94 -8.43 -32.75
N LEU A 20 21.85 -8.45 -31.98
CA LEU A 20 21.02 -7.29 -31.68
C LEU A 20 21.77 -6.23 -30.82
N LEU A 21 22.59 -6.70 -29.87
CA LEU A 21 23.40 -5.81 -29.03
C LEU A 21 24.51 -5.09 -29.82
N ARG A 22 25.11 -5.75 -30.82
CA ARG A 22 26.12 -5.12 -31.69
C ARG A 22 25.54 -4.00 -32.56
N THR A 23 24.30 -4.14 -33.02
CA THR A 23 23.62 -3.11 -33.83
C THR A 23 23.26 -1.86 -33.01
N ILE A 24 22.92 -2.03 -31.72
CA ILE A 24 22.59 -0.92 -30.83
C ILE A 24 23.85 -0.13 -30.44
N THR A 25 24.99 -0.82 -30.23
CA THR A 25 26.26 -0.14 -29.92
C THR A 25 26.88 0.60 -31.10
N ALA A 26 26.56 0.22 -32.34
CA ALA A 26 27.10 0.88 -33.54
C ALA A 26 26.33 2.14 -33.97
N ARG A 27 25.13 2.39 -33.41
CA ARG A 27 24.25 3.52 -33.74
C ARG A 27 24.13 4.59 -32.66
N ALA A 28 24.71 4.39 -31.49
CA ALA A 28 24.79 5.40 -30.44
C ALA A 28 25.90 6.41 -30.76
N GLY A 29 25.62 7.27 -31.75
CA GLY A 29 26.39 8.49 -31.99
C GLY A 29 26.46 9.33 -30.72
N PHE A 30 27.67 9.78 -30.46
CA PHE A 30 28.11 10.76 -29.47
C PHE A 30 27.08 11.89 -29.25
N ILE A 31 26.52 12.01 -28.03
CA ILE A 31 25.77 13.19 -27.58
C ILE A 31 26.75 14.09 -26.81
N PRO A 32 27.13 15.27 -27.34
CA PRO A 32 28.03 16.18 -26.63
C PRO A 32 27.29 16.81 -25.43
N GLY A 33 27.86 16.73 -24.22
CA GLY A 33 27.39 17.48 -23.04
C GLY A 33 27.00 16.68 -21.80
N TRP A 34 27.12 15.34 -21.79
CA TRP A 34 26.77 14.54 -20.61
C TRP A 34 27.92 14.49 -19.56
N PRO A 35 27.72 14.89 -18.29
CA PRO A 35 28.78 14.86 -17.29
C PRO A 35 29.26 13.45 -16.96
N ARG A 36 30.59 13.28 -16.97
CA ARG A 36 31.33 12.01 -16.97
C ARG A 36 31.65 11.55 -15.54
N TRP A 37 30.66 11.13 -14.74
CA TRP A 37 30.88 10.71 -13.34
C TRP A 37 31.04 9.20 -13.09
N LYS A 38 31.19 8.36 -14.12
CA LYS A 38 31.51 6.93 -13.91
C LYS A 38 33.01 6.65 -13.94
N ARG A 39 33.69 6.93 -12.83
CA ARG A 39 34.95 6.25 -12.43
C ARG A 39 35.22 6.42 -10.93
N ARG A 40 34.58 5.59 -10.11
CA ARG A 40 35.10 5.03 -8.84
C ARG A 40 34.04 4.15 -8.19
N LEU A 41 33.99 2.89 -8.60
CA LEU A 41 33.49 1.81 -7.76
C LEU A 41 34.45 0.64 -7.91
N ARG A 42 35.57 0.72 -7.20
CA ARG A 42 36.35 -0.44 -6.80
C ARG A 42 36.87 -0.18 -5.38
N GLN A 43 36.65 -1.19 -4.54
CA GLN A 43 37.22 -1.46 -3.21
C GLN A 43 36.52 -0.80 -2.01
N ILE A 44 35.60 -1.55 -1.40
CA ILE A 44 35.30 -1.45 0.04
C ILE A 44 35.63 -2.83 0.65
N PRO A 45 36.50 -2.93 1.67
CA PRO A 45 36.84 -4.20 2.29
C PRO A 45 35.71 -4.72 3.18
N ALA A 46 35.63 -6.04 3.33
CA ALA A 46 34.69 -6.72 4.21
C ALA A 46 35.17 -6.72 5.68
N GLY A 47 34.29 -6.30 6.60
CA GLY A 47 34.44 -6.39 8.06
C GLY A 47 33.72 -5.20 8.72
N THR A 48 32.89 -5.32 9.76
CA THR A 48 32.73 -6.32 10.83
C THR A 48 31.24 -6.46 11.19
N ARG A 49 30.86 -7.63 11.70
CA ARG A 49 29.48 -7.99 12.07
C ARG A 49 29.07 -7.30 13.38
N GLY A 50 28.18 -6.31 13.31
CA GLY A 50 27.35 -5.88 14.44
C GLY A 50 26.04 -6.68 14.49
N GLY A 51 25.61 -7.09 15.68
CA GLY A 51 24.52 -8.04 15.93
C GLY A 51 23.19 -7.68 15.29
N ARG A 52 22.60 -8.63 14.55
CA ARG A 52 21.26 -8.50 13.96
C ARG A 52 20.22 -8.99 14.96
N VAL A 53 19.27 -8.12 15.31
CA VAL A 53 17.93 -8.59 15.72
C VAL A 53 17.23 -9.02 14.44
N ARG A 54 17.34 -10.31 14.09
CA ARG A 54 16.51 -10.90 13.03
C ARG A 54 15.11 -11.09 13.59
N CYS A 55 14.17 -10.25 13.14
CA CYS A 55 12.76 -10.61 13.25
C CYS A 55 12.52 -11.80 12.30
N PRO A 56 12.03 -12.97 12.77
CA PRO A 56 11.86 -14.13 11.91
C PRO A 56 10.83 -13.84 10.81
N PRO A 57 11.06 -14.29 9.56
CA PRO A 57 10.02 -14.23 8.55
C PRO A 57 8.93 -15.22 8.94
N ARG A 58 7.87 -14.74 9.61
CA ARG A 58 6.63 -15.52 9.66
C ARG A 58 6.06 -15.50 8.24
N ARG A 59 6.31 -16.60 7.50
CA ARG A 59 5.35 -17.05 6.49
C ARG A 59 4.01 -17.11 7.21
N PHE A 60 3.06 -16.29 6.79
CA PHE A 60 1.66 -16.48 7.17
C PHE A 60 1.28 -17.89 6.70
N SER A 61 1.31 -18.86 7.61
CA SER A 61 0.74 -20.17 7.40
C SER A 61 -0.78 -20.00 7.29
N ALA A 62 -1.38 -20.86 6.49
CA ALA A 62 -2.76 -20.89 6.01
C ALA A 62 -3.89 -20.90 7.08
N GLY A 63 -3.62 -20.53 8.34
CA GLY A 63 -4.59 -20.58 9.45
C GLY A 63 -5.60 -19.43 9.49
N TRP A 64 -5.27 -18.26 8.94
CA TRP A 64 -6.21 -17.12 8.95
C TRP A 64 -7.37 -17.28 7.96
N ALA A 65 -7.16 -18.04 6.87
CA ALA A 65 -8.20 -18.30 5.88
C ALA A 65 -9.29 -19.25 6.41
N GLN A 66 -8.97 -20.14 7.36
CA GLN A 66 -9.94 -21.09 7.94
C GLN A 66 -10.74 -20.49 9.11
N GLU A 67 -10.19 -19.52 9.85
CA GLU A 67 -10.91 -18.82 10.93
C GLU A 67 -12.01 -17.89 10.37
N GLN A 68 -11.85 -17.38 9.14
CA GLN A 68 -12.85 -16.53 8.47
C GLN A 68 -14.13 -17.28 8.06
N GLN A 69 -14.08 -18.60 7.85
CA GLN A 69 -15.27 -19.40 7.52
C GLN A 69 -16.19 -19.67 8.71
N ARG A 70 -15.77 -19.34 9.95
CA ARG A 70 -16.60 -19.44 11.17
C ARG A 70 -17.31 -18.15 11.56
N GLN A 71 -17.17 -17.07 10.80
CA GLN A 71 -17.94 -15.85 11.06
C GLN A 71 -19.37 -16.03 10.52
N GLN A 72 -20.29 -16.25 11.44
CA GLN A 72 -21.73 -16.34 11.16
C GLN A 72 -22.25 -15.03 10.54
N PRO A 73 -23.30 -15.08 9.70
CA PRO A 73 -23.89 -13.89 9.10
C PRO A 73 -24.37 -12.89 10.17
N ILE A 74 -24.08 -11.61 9.95
CA ILE A 74 -24.32 -10.47 10.85
C ILE A 74 -25.81 -10.06 10.83
N ASP A 75 -26.73 -11.03 10.98
CA ASP A 75 -28.18 -10.77 10.94
C ASP A 75 -28.91 -11.06 12.25
N LYS A 76 -28.20 -11.44 13.34
CA LYS A 76 -28.85 -11.88 14.60
C LYS A 76 -28.63 -11.03 15.85
N CYS A 77 -27.96 -9.88 15.79
CA CYS A 77 -27.71 -9.03 16.96
C CYS A 77 -28.46 -7.69 16.95
N LEU A 78 -29.62 -7.59 16.29
CA LEU A 78 -30.45 -6.37 16.27
C LEU A 78 -31.82 -6.49 16.97
N THR A 79 -32.02 -7.50 17.82
CA THR A 79 -33.24 -7.59 18.64
C THR A 79 -32.88 -7.65 20.12
N ASP A 80 -32.41 -6.52 20.66
CA ASP A 80 -32.76 -6.03 22.00
C ASP A 80 -31.86 -4.86 22.40
N VAL A 81 -32.31 -3.63 22.10
CA VAL A 81 -31.82 -2.44 22.79
C VAL A 81 -33.01 -1.64 23.26
N SER A 82 -33.62 -2.12 24.34
CA SER A 82 -34.66 -1.43 25.09
C SER A 82 -34.23 -1.32 26.55
N ALA A 83 -33.35 -0.37 26.88
CA ALA A 83 -33.32 0.34 28.18
C ALA A 83 -32.10 1.26 28.32
N THR A 84 -32.37 2.56 28.25
CA THR A 84 -31.91 3.59 29.21
C THR A 84 -30.41 3.75 29.42
N THR A 85 -29.79 4.71 28.70
CA THR A 85 -29.20 5.94 29.25
C THR A 85 -28.90 6.88 28.08
N ALA A 86 -29.39 8.12 28.13
CA ALA A 86 -29.32 9.09 27.04
C ALA A 86 -27.88 9.45 26.67
N LEU A 87 -27.45 9.09 25.45
CA LEU A 87 -26.21 9.58 24.84
C LEU A 87 -26.47 10.91 24.08
N PRO A 88 -25.50 11.83 24.05
CA PRO A 88 -25.67 13.18 23.51
C PRO A 88 -26.03 13.20 22.01
N ARG A 89 -26.84 14.19 21.64
CA ARG A 89 -27.62 14.36 20.39
C ARG A 89 -26.80 14.62 19.11
N TRP A 90 -25.57 14.11 18.98
CA TRP A 90 -24.70 14.32 17.81
C TRP A 90 -24.20 13.05 17.12
N VAL A 91 -24.73 11.88 17.47
CA VAL A 91 -24.42 10.65 16.72
C VAL A 91 -25.57 10.37 15.76
N CYS A 92 -25.57 11.07 14.62
CA CYS A 92 -26.19 10.49 13.44
C CYS A 92 -25.32 9.28 13.05
N CYS A 93 -25.72 8.09 13.47
CA CYS A 93 -25.08 6.84 13.10
C CYS A 93 -25.34 6.56 11.61
N ASP A 94 -24.52 7.17 10.75
CA ASP A 94 -24.26 6.56 9.45
C ASP A 94 -23.50 5.24 9.74
N SER A 95 -23.90 4.14 9.10
CA SER A 95 -23.28 2.83 9.29
C SER A 95 -21.81 2.78 8.81
N SER A 96 -21.39 3.73 7.99
CA SER A 96 -20.00 3.88 7.52
C SER A 96 -19.05 4.39 8.61
N GLY A 97 -19.51 5.25 9.53
CA GLY A 97 -18.69 5.76 10.64
C GLY A 97 -18.25 4.67 11.62
N VAL A 98 -19.11 3.69 11.91
CA VAL A 98 -18.80 2.54 12.77
C VAL A 98 -17.81 1.59 12.07
N GLN A 99 -18.01 1.35 10.77
CA GLN A 99 -17.09 0.52 9.97
C GLN A 99 -15.70 1.16 9.85
N ASP A 100 -15.63 2.48 9.67
CA ASP A 100 -14.37 3.20 9.57
C ASP A 100 -13.54 3.06 10.85
N VAL A 101 -14.17 3.14 12.03
CA VAL A 101 -13.50 2.92 13.31
C VAL A 101 -12.96 1.49 13.42
N LEU A 102 -13.75 0.48 13.02
CA LEU A 102 -13.34 -0.93 13.08
C LEU A 102 -12.10 -1.21 12.22
N TYR A 103 -12.10 -0.78 10.96
CA TYR A 103 -10.96 -1.02 10.08
C TYR A 103 -9.75 -0.15 10.44
N MET A 104 -9.96 1.05 10.99
CA MET A 104 -8.88 1.87 11.53
C MET A 104 -8.25 1.25 12.79
N GLN A 105 -9.03 0.59 13.65
CA GLN A 105 -8.47 -0.19 14.77
C GLN A 105 -7.59 -1.34 14.28
N GLN A 106 -7.98 -2.01 13.20
CA GLN A 106 -7.14 -3.04 12.57
C GLN A 106 -5.87 -2.44 11.96
N ALA A 107 -5.94 -1.26 11.33
CA ALA A 107 -4.75 -0.54 10.86
C ALA A 107 -3.84 -0.13 12.03
N LEU A 108 -4.39 0.30 13.17
CA LEU A 108 -3.63 0.59 14.40
C LEU A 108 -2.97 -0.65 14.98
N HIS A 109 -3.59 -1.83 14.86
CA HIS A 109 -2.94 -3.08 15.24
C HIS A 109 -1.68 -3.33 14.39
N MET A 110 -1.78 -3.19 13.07
CA MET A 110 -0.61 -3.29 12.18
C MET A 110 0.47 -2.24 12.50
N ALA A 111 0.07 -1.01 12.85
CA ALA A 111 0.99 0.05 13.25
C ALA A 111 1.74 -0.27 14.56
N ARG A 112 1.09 -0.94 15.52
CA ARG A 112 1.73 -1.41 16.76
C ARG A 112 2.73 -2.52 16.48
N GLU A 113 2.41 -3.44 15.57
CA GLU A 113 3.41 -4.44 15.17
C GLU A 113 4.64 -3.80 14.49
N ALA A 114 4.48 -2.71 13.75
CA ALA A 114 5.61 -1.94 13.20
C ALA A 114 6.42 -1.30 14.32
N PHE A 115 5.75 -0.69 15.30
CA PHE A 115 6.38 -0.16 16.51
C PHE A 115 7.28 -1.20 17.19
N ASP A 116 6.75 -2.41 17.42
CA ASP A 116 7.46 -3.50 18.09
C ASP A 116 8.66 -4.01 17.29
N CYS A 117 8.64 -3.82 15.96
CA CYS A 117 9.76 -4.14 15.07
C CYS A 117 10.80 -3.00 14.95
N GLY A 118 10.61 -1.87 15.65
CA GLY A 118 11.48 -0.70 15.53
C GLY A 118 11.26 0.13 14.26
N GLU A 119 10.15 -0.09 13.57
CA GLU A 119 9.74 0.65 12.37
C GLU A 119 8.87 1.85 12.76
N VAL A 120 8.83 2.89 11.90
CA VAL A 120 7.86 3.99 12.07
C VAL A 120 6.45 3.38 12.12
N PRO A 121 5.65 3.66 13.16
CA PRO A 121 4.42 2.91 13.43
C PRO A 121 3.27 3.40 12.53
N VAL A 122 3.29 2.94 11.29
CA VAL A 122 2.23 3.15 10.31
C VAL A 122 1.69 1.80 9.88
N GLY A 123 0.36 1.70 9.90
CA GLY A 123 -0.37 0.51 9.47
C GLY A 123 -1.47 0.88 8.49
N ALA A 124 -1.82 -0.06 7.62
CA ALA A 124 -2.87 0.12 6.64
C ALA A 124 -3.69 -1.17 6.44
N VAL A 125 -4.94 -1.00 6.04
CA VAL A 125 -5.89 -2.07 5.71
C VAL A 125 -6.62 -1.70 4.43
N LEU A 126 -6.69 -2.61 3.47
CA LEU A 126 -7.46 -2.46 2.25
C LEU A 126 -8.70 -3.36 2.31
N VAL A 127 -9.87 -2.77 2.14
CA VAL A 127 -11.17 -3.45 2.18
C VAL A 127 -11.84 -3.33 0.83
N ALA A 128 -12.42 -4.41 0.32
CA ALA A 128 -13.35 -4.41 -0.80
C ALA A 128 -14.78 -4.53 -0.30
N VAL A 129 -15.71 -3.77 -0.87
CA VAL A 129 -17.14 -3.86 -0.57
C VAL A 129 -17.89 -4.17 -1.85
N SER A 130 -18.54 -5.34 -1.89
CA SER A 130 -19.33 -5.77 -3.04
C SER A 130 -20.59 -4.92 -3.22
N GLU A 131 -21.24 -5.03 -4.37
CA GLU A 131 -22.54 -4.37 -4.63
C GLU A 131 -23.62 -4.79 -3.61
N GLY A 132 -23.54 -6.01 -3.08
CA GLY A 132 -24.41 -6.50 -2.00
C GLY A 132 -24.04 -5.97 -0.61
N GLY A 133 -23.08 -5.05 -0.50
CA GLY A 133 -22.67 -4.43 0.77
C GLY A 133 -21.74 -5.28 1.63
N VAL A 134 -21.32 -6.46 1.16
CA VAL A 134 -20.43 -7.35 1.92
C VAL A 134 -19.00 -6.82 1.84
N ALA A 135 -18.42 -6.54 3.00
CA ALA A 135 -17.06 -6.04 3.14
C ALA A 135 -16.07 -7.19 3.39
N THR A 136 -14.98 -7.23 2.62
CA THR A 136 -13.91 -8.22 2.71
C THR A 136 -12.56 -7.52 2.80
N VAL A 137 -11.78 -7.83 3.82
CA VAL A 137 -10.39 -7.35 3.93
C VAL A 137 -9.55 -8.06 2.87
N LEU A 138 -9.01 -7.29 1.91
CA LEU A 138 -8.11 -7.80 0.88
C LEU A 138 -6.67 -7.91 1.40
N ALA A 139 -6.23 -6.93 2.20
CA ALA A 139 -4.88 -6.92 2.76
C ALA A 139 -4.82 -6.06 4.04
N ALA A 140 -3.92 -6.43 4.94
CA ALA A 140 -3.48 -5.61 6.04
C ALA A 140 -1.95 -5.62 6.07
N ALA A 141 -1.32 -4.46 6.24
CA ALA A 141 0.12 -4.34 6.21
C ALA A 141 0.62 -3.21 7.12
N ARG A 142 1.93 -3.22 7.36
CA ARG A 142 2.63 -2.28 8.23
C ARG A 142 3.89 -1.77 7.55
N ASN A 143 4.38 -0.62 7.99
CA ASN A 143 5.65 -0.09 7.54
C ASN A 143 6.79 -1.10 7.77
N GLY A 144 7.65 -1.26 6.77
CA GLY A 144 8.77 -2.21 6.82
C GLY A 144 10.03 -1.69 6.13
N VAL A 145 10.18 -0.36 6.06
CA VAL A 145 11.27 0.29 5.31
C VAL A 145 12.64 -0.14 5.82
N GLU A 146 12.85 -0.13 7.14
CA GLU A 146 14.16 -0.45 7.74
C GLU A 146 14.48 -1.94 7.61
N GLY A 147 13.53 -2.81 7.97
CA GLY A 147 13.70 -4.25 8.00
C GLY A 147 13.77 -4.89 6.62
N ARG A 148 13.13 -4.30 5.60
CA ARG A 148 13.20 -4.76 4.21
C ARG A 148 14.30 -4.09 3.40
N HIS A 149 14.91 -3.03 3.93
CA HIS A 149 15.85 -2.18 3.19
C HIS A 149 15.25 -1.68 1.86
N ASP A 150 13.96 -1.33 1.88
CA ASP A 150 13.20 -0.86 0.72
C ASP A 150 12.50 0.44 1.09
N ALA A 151 12.96 1.55 0.50
CA ALA A 151 12.39 2.88 0.70
C ALA A 151 10.90 2.98 0.29
N THR A 152 10.40 2.01 -0.48
CA THR A 152 9.01 1.96 -0.93
C THR A 152 8.11 1.07 -0.06
N ALA A 153 8.65 0.40 0.96
CA ALA A 153 7.93 -0.55 1.83
C ALA A 153 7.06 0.16 2.90
N HIS A 154 6.30 1.16 2.47
CA HIS A 154 5.26 1.80 3.25
C HIS A 154 4.04 0.88 3.42
N ALA A 155 3.27 1.06 4.49
CA ALA A 155 2.12 0.22 4.80
C ALA A 155 1.08 0.17 3.66
N GLU A 156 0.81 1.31 3.03
CA GLU A 156 -0.14 1.44 1.92
C GLU A 156 0.36 0.70 0.68
N MET A 157 1.65 0.81 0.38
CA MET A 157 2.29 0.11 -0.74
C MET A 157 2.25 -1.41 -0.55
N GLU A 158 2.54 -1.89 0.66
CA GLU A 158 2.47 -3.31 0.98
C GLU A 158 1.04 -3.84 0.92
N CYS A 159 0.02 -3.06 1.32
CA CYS A 159 -1.38 -3.42 1.12
C CYS A 159 -1.72 -3.58 -0.36
N ILE A 160 -1.36 -2.61 -1.20
CA ILE A 160 -1.58 -2.66 -2.65
C ILE A 160 -0.90 -3.89 -3.25
N ARG A 161 0.39 -4.10 -2.93
CA ARG A 161 1.16 -5.24 -3.43
C ARG A 161 0.51 -6.58 -3.06
N SER A 162 0.14 -6.73 -1.79
CA SER A 162 -0.50 -7.94 -1.28
C SER A 162 -1.85 -8.20 -1.96
N ALA A 163 -2.70 -7.17 -2.06
CA ALA A 163 -4.01 -7.29 -2.70
C ALA A 163 -3.89 -7.61 -4.20
N CYS A 164 -2.98 -6.95 -4.91
CA CYS A 164 -2.72 -7.23 -6.33
C CYS A 164 -2.28 -8.67 -6.56
N ALA A 165 -1.37 -9.17 -5.69
CA ALA A 165 -0.90 -10.55 -5.76
C ALA A 165 -2.02 -11.56 -5.47
N GLN A 166 -2.85 -11.30 -4.47
CA GLN A 166 -3.97 -12.17 -4.11
C GLN A 166 -5.05 -12.23 -5.20
N LEU A 167 -5.34 -11.09 -5.84
CA LEU A 167 -6.36 -11.01 -6.90
C LEU A 167 -5.84 -11.41 -8.28
N GLY A 168 -4.52 -11.50 -8.46
CA GLY A 168 -3.90 -11.64 -9.78
C GLY A 168 -4.23 -10.47 -10.73
N ASN A 169 -4.49 -9.29 -10.18
CA ASN A 169 -4.89 -8.09 -10.94
C ASN A 169 -4.35 -6.83 -10.26
N TRP A 170 -3.92 -5.85 -11.05
CA TRP A 170 -3.47 -4.55 -10.53
C TRP A 170 -4.62 -3.56 -10.32
N ARG A 171 -5.78 -3.80 -10.95
CA ARG A 171 -6.98 -2.99 -10.73
C ARG A 171 -7.75 -3.56 -9.54
N LEU A 172 -7.74 -2.82 -8.44
CA LEU A 172 -8.32 -3.24 -7.18
C LEU A 172 -9.80 -2.90 -7.05
N ASN A 173 -10.44 -2.24 -8.03
CA ASN A 173 -11.89 -1.96 -8.02
C ASN A 173 -12.76 -3.08 -8.62
N ARG A 174 -12.21 -4.30 -8.75
CA ARG A 174 -12.93 -5.46 -9.29
C ARG A 174 -12.29 -6.78 -8.87
N ARG A 175 -13.10 -7.83 -8.85
CA ARG A 175 -12.67 -9.24 -8.75
C ARG A 175 -12.52 -9.84 -10.13
N GLY A 176 -11.55 -10.74 -10.29
CA GLY A 176 -11.31 -11.45 -11.55
C GLY A 176 -10.17 -10.82 -12.36
N SER A 177 -9.47 -11.66 -13.12
CA SER A 177 -8.28 -11.26 -13.90
C SER A 177 -8.65 -10.79 -15.32
N ALA A 178 -9.67 -11.39 -15.93
CA ALA A 178 -10.17 -11.06 -17.26
C ALA A 178 -11.34 -10.08 -17.23
N ALA A 179 -11.53 -9.31 -18.31
CA ALA A 179 -12.62 -8.34 -18.41
C ALA A 179 -14.01 -8.99 -18.46
N ALA A 180 -14.12 -10.22 -18.97
CA ALA A 180 -15.39 -10.94 -19.13
C ALA A 180 -16.01 -11.37 -17.79
N ASP A 181 -15.17 -11.70 -16.80
CA ASP A 181 -15.61 -12.20 -15.48
C ASP A 181 -15.40 -11.16 -14.36
N ALA A 182 -15.16 -9.91 -14.75
CA ALA A 182 -14.86 -8.84 -13.82
C ALA A 182 -16.11 -8.44 -13.03
N VAL A 183 -16.14 -8.79 -11.74
CA VAL A 183 -17.21 -8.35 -10.83
C VAL A 183 -16.75 -7.05 -10.16
N PRO A 184 -17.44 -5.92 -10.38
CA PRO A 184 -17.05 -4.65 -9.78
C PRO A 184 -17.27 -4.66 -8.26
N TRP A 185 -16.43 -3.90 -7.55
CA TRP A 185 -16.62 -3.56 -6.14
C TRP A 185 -15.98 -2.19 -5.86
N ARG A 186 -16.34 -1.58 -4.73
CA ARG A 186 -15.59 -0.42 -4.23
C ARG A 186 -14.47 -0.89 -3.31
N THR A 187 -13.37 -0.15 -3.26
CA THR A 187 -12.29 -0.39 -2.30
C THR A 187 -12.00 0.81 -1.43
N ILE A 188 -11.68 0.54 -0.17
CA ILE A 188 -11.38 1.56 0.83
C ILE A 188 -10.03 1.21 1.43
N LEU A 189 -9.06 2.12 1.33
CA LEU A 189 -7.81 2.01 2.09
C LEU A 189 -7.95 2.81 3.39
N TYR A 190 -7.73 2.14 4.52
CA TYR A 190 -7.57 2.72 5.84
C TYR A 190 -6.08 2.85 6.17
N SER A 191 -5.56 4.03 6.46
CA SER A 191 -4.16 4.24 6.88
C SER A 191 -4.10 5.02 8.20
N THR A 192 -3.25 4.61 9.14
CA THR A 192 -3.13 5.33 10.42
C THR A 192 -2.55 6.74 10.28
N LEU A 193 -1.83 6.99 9.19
CA LEU A 193 -1.20 8.28 8.89
C LEU A 193 -1.61 8.76 7.49
N GLU A 194 -1.70 10.07 7.30
CA GLU A 194 -1.94 10.68 6.00
C GLU A 194 -0.90 10.19 4.97
N PRO A 195 -1.33 9.62 3.83
CA PRO A 195 -0.41 9.08 2.83
C PRO A 195 0.52 10.13 2.24
N CYS A 196 1.77 9.75 2.00
CA CYS A 196 2.71 10.55 1.25
C CYS A 196 2.41 10.53 -0.27
N ALA A 197 3.12 11.35 -1.05
CA ALA A 197 2.88 11.48 -2.49
C ALA A 197 3.01 10.17 -3.26
N MET A 198 3.98 9.32 -2.89
CA MET A 198 4.17 7.98 -3.47
C MET A 198 2.93 7.12 -3.26
N CYS A 199 2.47 7.02 -2.01
CA CYS A 199 1.35 6.16 -1.64
C CYS A 199 0.04 6.68 -2.24
N LEU A 200 -0.20 7.99 -2.18
CA LEU A 200 -1.39 8.61 -2.79
C LEU A 200 -1.48 8.34 -4.30
N SER A 201 -0.36 8.49 -5.01
CA SER A 201 -0.31 8.21 -6.45
C SER A 201 -0.51 6.72 -6.74
N ALA A 202 0.07 5.83 -5.92
CA ALA A 202 -0.11 4.39 -6.06
C ALA A 202 -1.57 3.96 -5.87
N LEU A 203 -2.32 4.59 -4.97
CA LEU A 203 -3.76 4.33 -4.79
C LEU A 203 -4.56 4.65 -6.06
N GLN A 204 -4.24 5.77 -6.72
CA GLN A 204 -4.89 6.16 -7.97
C GLN A 204 -4.55 5.19 -9.11
N LEU A 205 -3.30 4.74 -9.19
CA LEU A 205 -2.85 3.73 -10.17
C LEU A 205 -3.53 2.38 -9.93
N ALA A 206 -3.69 1.98 -8.66
CA ALA A 206 -4.33 0.73 -8.26
C ALA A 206 -5.88 0.77 -8.35
N ARG A 207 -6.46 1.93 -8.70
CA ARG A 207 -7.91 2.14 -8.80
C ARG A 207 -8.64 2.00 -7.46
N VAL A 208 -7.99 2.38 -6.36
CA VAL A 208 -8.67 2.38 -5.05
C VAL A 208 -9.78 3.43 -5.04
N THR A 209 -10.98 3.08 -4.58
CA THR A 209 -12.15 3.96 -4.66
C THR A 209 -12.11 5.08 -3.61
N GLU A 210 -11.81 4.72 -2.35
CA GLU A 210 -11.87 5.62 -1.20
C GLU A 210 -10.61 5.53 -0.35
N LEU A 211 -10.26 6.64 0.30
CA LEU A 211 -9.16 6.73 1.26
C LEU A 211 -9.68 7.26 2.59
N VAL A 212 -9.43 6.52 3.66
CA VAL A 212 -9.68 6.95 5.03
C VAL A 212 -8.36 6.94 5.78
N TYR A 213 -8.03 8.03 6.47
CA TYR A 213 -6.80 8.10 7.25
C TYR A 213 -6.99 8.70 8.64
N GLY A 214 -6.09 8.32 9.55
CA GLY A 214 -6.11 8.78 10.94
C GLY A 214 -5.46 10.13 11.12
N ALA A 215 -4.20 10.12 11.59
CA ALA A 215 -3.46 11.33 11.87
C ALA A 215 -2.99 12.03 10.58
N ARG A 216 -2.93 13.36 10.61
CA ARG A 216 -2.33 14.17 9.55
C ARG A 216 -0.80 14.10 9.60
N ASP A 217 -0.15 14.18 8.44
CA ASP A 217 1.31 14.26 8.33
C ASP A 217 1.73 15.64 7.82
N MET A 218 2.12 16.50 8.76
CA MET A 218 2.55 17.87 8.47
C MET A 218 3.88 17.96 7.69
N ARG A 219 4.65 16.86 7.60
CA ARG A 219 5.97 16.85 6.95
C ARG A 219 5.90 16.27 5.55
N LEU A 220 5.16 15.17 5.36
CA LEU A 220 5.16 14.41 4.10
C LEU A 220 3.75 14.15 3.54
N GLY A 221 2.69 14.55 4.26
CA GLY A 221 1.31 14.29 3.88
C GLY A 221 0.92 14.94 2.56
N ALA A 222 0.39 14.16 1.62
CA ALA A 222 0.09 14.63 0.28
C ALA A 222 -1.38 14.97 0.04
N VAL A 223 -2.26 14.76 1.02
CA VAL A 223 -3.71 14.89 0.87
C VAL A 223 -4.17 16.30 1.27
N GLU A 224 -3.90 16.69 2.51
CA GLU A 224 -4.38 17.95 3.12
C GLU A 224 -3.25 18.75 3.77
N SER A 225 -2.11 18.12 4.06
CA SER A 225 -1.05 18.76 4.85
C SER A 225 0.03 19.40 3.99
N TYR A 226 1.06 18.67 3.59
CA TYR A 226 2.26 19.23 2.97
C TYR A 226 2.08 19.56 1.48
N MET A 227 1.63 18.62 0.65
CA MET A 227 1.55 18.84 -0.81
C MET A 227 0.16 19.15 -1.36
N ARG A 228 -0.91 18.68 -0.68
CA ARG A 228 -2.31 18.85 -1.13
C ARG A 228 -2.54 18.52 -2.61
N LEU A 229 -2.01 17.38 -3.06
CA LEU A 229 -1.98 16.99 -4.48
C LEU A 229 -3.37 16.90 -5.09
N LEU A 230 -4.38 16.47 -4.33
CA LEU A 230 -5.75 16.37 -4.84
C LEU A 230 -6.37 17.74 -5.17
N GLN A 231 -5.86 18.83 -4.58
CA GLN A 231 -6.34 20.19 -4.80
C GLN A 231 -5.52 20.95 -5.83
N HIS A 232 -4.20 20.74 -5.86
CA HIS A 232 -3.28 21.56 -6.65
C HIS A 232 -2.72 20.89 -7.91
N ALA A 233 -2.79 19.55 -8.02
CA ALA A 233 -2.37 18.85 -9.23
C ALA A 233 -3.53 18.70 -10.22
N PRO A 234 -3.26 18.60 -11.53
CA PRO A 234 -4.26 18.18 -12.50
C PRO A 234 -4.90 16.85 -12.07
N PRO A 235 -6.23 16.68 -12.24
CA PRO A 235 -6.88 15.44 -11.89
C PRO A 235 -6.24 14.27 -12.63
N HIS A 236 -6.01 13.16 -11.92
CA HIS A 236 -5.40 11.98 -12.52
C HIS A 236 -6.26 11.49 -13.71
N PRO A 237 -5.65 11.26 -14.89
CA PRO A 237 -6.38 11.16 -16.16
C PRO A 237 -7.29 9.94 -16.28
N PHE A 238 -7.05 8.91 -15.46
CA PHE A 238 -7.71 7.62 -15.62
C PHE A 238 -8.52 7.17 -14.39
N HIS A 239 -8.40 7.83 -13.24
CA HIS A 239 -9.07 7.43 -11.98
C HIS A 239 -8.94 8.52 -10.94
N LYS A 240 -9.98 8.72 -10.15
CA LYS A 240 -10.01 9.66 -9.04
C LYS A 240 -10.47 8.91 -7.80
N LEU A 241 -9.94 9.29 -6.63
CA LEU A 241 -10.52 8.87 -5.36
C LEU A 241 -11.89 9.54 -5.24
N GLU A 242 -12.94 8.75 -5.09
CA GLU A 242 -14.32 9.25 -5.00
C GLU A 242 -14.56 9.93 -3.65
N ARG A 243 -13.94 9.41 -2.59
CA ARG A 243 -14.05 9.94 -1.24
C ARG A 243 -12.72 9.85 -0.51
N VAL A 244 -12.35 10.94 0.16
CA VAL A 244 -11.17 11.02 1.02
C VAL A 244 -11.57 11.60 2.36
N ARG A 245 -11.23 10.93 3.46
CA ARG A 245 -11.60 11.32 4.82
C ARG A 245 -10.42 11.17 5.77
N GLY A 246 -10.01 12.27 6.39
CA GLY A 246 -9.06 12.27 7.50
C GLY A 246 -9.75 12.24 8.86
N GLY A 247 -8.99 11.96 9.92
CA GLY A 247 -9.41 12.18 11.30
C GLY A 247 -9.90 10.95 12.07
N VAL A 248 -10.06 9.79 11.43
CA VAL A 248 -10.59 8.59 12.09
C VAL A 248 -9.55 8.02 13.05
N LEU A 249 -9.82 8.01 14.36
CA LEU A 249 -8.84 7.63 15.40
C LEU A 249 -7.50 8.37 15.26
N ALA A 250 -7.57 9.65 14.91
CA ALA A 250 -6.39 10.48 14.70
C ALA A 250 -5.57 10.68 15.98
N ALA A 251 -6.23 10.79 17.14
CA ALA A 251 -5.57 10.98 18.42
C ALA A 251 -4.68 9.77 18.77
N GLU A 252 -5.21 8.57 18.60
CA GLU A 252 -4.55 7.29 18.85
C GLU A 252 -3.38 7.09 17.88
N SER A 253 -3.62 7.34 16.59
CA SER A 253 -2.60 7.26 15.54
C SER A 253 -1.44 8.21 15.81
N ALA A 254 -1.76 9.47 16.17
CA ALA A 254 -0.75 10.47 16.50
C ALA A 254 -0.03 10.17 17.82
N ALA A 255 -0.71 9.56 18.80
CA ALA A 255 -0.10 9.17 20.06
C ALA A 255 0.95 8.06 19.85
N LEU A 256 0.63 7.06 19.03
CA LEU A 256 1.56 5.98 18.69
C LEU A 256 2.82 6.51 17.99
N LEU A 257 2.65 7.36 16.97
CA LEU A 257 3.77 7.99 16.25
C LEU A 257 4.65 8.85 17.16
N ARG A 258 4.03 9.66 18.03
CA ARG A 258 4.76 10.47 19.03
C ARG A 258 5.50 9.60 20.04
N GLY A 259 4.90 8.49 20.48
CA GLY A 259 5.52 7.52 21.37
C GLY A 259 6.81 6.94 20.78
N PHE A 260 6.76 6.54 19.51
CA PHE A 260 7.91 5.94 18.81
C PHE A 260 9.10 6.89 18.74
N PHE A 261 8.90 8.11 18.26
CA PHE A 261 10.00 9.08 18.15
C PHE A 261 10.51 9.55 19.52
N ARG A 262 9.66 9.55 20.56
CA ARG A 262 10.12 9.82 21.93
C ARG A 262 11.05 8.71 22.43
N GLN A 263 10.71 7.45 22.18
CA GLN A 263 11.56 6.31 22.53
C GLN A 263 12.90 6.37 21.79
N ARG A 264 12.90 6.63 20.47
CA ARG A 264 14.13 6.74 19.68
C ARG A 264 15.05 7.88 20.12
N ARG A 265 14.51 9.05 20.46
CA ARG A 265 15.31 10.16 21.00
C ARG A 265 15.96 9.83 22.33
N ARG A 266 15.23 9.13 23.23
CA ARG A 266 15.79 8.69 24.52
C ARG A 266 16.92 7.68 24.34
N ALA A 267 16.75 6.72 23.43
CA ALA A 267 17.79 5.74 23.12
C ALA A 267 19.05 6.40 22.55
N SER A 268 18.90 7.35 21.62
CA SER A 268 20.04 8.09 21.04
C SER A 268 20.83 8.90 22.07
N ILE A 269 20.17 9.44 23.10
CA ILE A 269 20.86 10.18 24.18
C ILE A 269 21.63 9.19 25.07
N ALA A 270 21.00 8.08 25.45
CA ALA A 270 21.64 7.07 26.31
C ALA A 270 22.87 6.40 25.66
N GLU A 271 22.89 6.23 24.32
CA GLU A 271 24.06 5.71 23.60
C GLU A 271 25.23 6.71 23.49
N MET A 272 24.98 8.01 23.68
CA MET A 272 26.03 9.05 23.66
C MET A 272 26.70 9.26 25.02
N ASP A 273 26.07 8.79 26.11
CA ASP A 273 26.53 8.95 27.50
C ASP A 273 27.36 7.74 28.01
N ILE A 274 27.72 6.78 27.14
CA ILE A 274 28.54 5.59 27.43
C ILE A 274 29.86 5.68 26.64
#